data_AF-A0A5E7E5Z1-F1
#
_entry.id   AF-A0A5E7E5Z1-F1
#
_cell.length_a   1.000
_cell.length_b   1.000
_cell.length_c   1.000
_cell.angle_alpha   90.00
_cell.angle_beta   90.00
_cell.angle_gamma   90.00
#
_symmetry.space_group_name_H-M   'P 1'
#
loop_
_entity.id
_entity.type
_entity.pdbx_description
1 polymer ?
#
loop_
_entity_poly.entity_id
_entity_poly.type
_entity_poly.pdbx_seq_one_letter_code
_entity_poly.pdbx_strand_id
1 'polypeptide(L)' 'MSEQRLANTNPVDYRFAVHCCGYKLDLTDKPDRAVGLFEHRAVAQQFGRLMWPSTFEVIDIVTGEKV' A
#
# COMPACT_ATOMS: atom_id res chain seq x y z
N MET A 1 2.76 -7.13 30.42
CA MET A 1 4.07 -7.47 29.82
C MET A 1 4.07 -6.91 28.42
N SER A 2 4.67 -5.74 28.20
CA SER A 2 4.84 -5.19 26.85
C SER A 2 5.69 -6.17 26.03
N GLU A 3 5.21 -6.59 24.86
CA GLU A 3 6.01 -7.41 23.95
C GLU A 3 7.19 -6.59 23.42
N GLN A 4 8.29 -6.57 24.17
CA GLN A 4 9.52 -5.79 23.92
C GLN A 4 10.28 -6.18 22.64
N ARG A 5 9.70 -7.05 21.80
CA ARG A 5 10.33 -7.50 20.55
C ARG A 5 9.92 -6.65 19.34
N LEU A 6 8.83 -5.90 19.44
CA LEU A 6 8.32 -5.06 18.36
C LEU A 6 8.51 -3.59 18.72
N ALA A 7 9.08 -2.82 17.79
CA ALA A 7 9.10 -1.37 17.91
C ALA A 7 7.68 -0.81 17.80
N ASN A 8 7.44 0.34 18.41
CA ASN A 8 6.19 1.06 18.23
C ASN A 8 6.06 1.48 16.76
N THR A 9 4.89 1.24 16.16
CA THR A 9 4.60 1.68 14.80
C THR A 9 4.43 3.20 14.76
N ASN A 10 5.28 3.88 13.99
CA ASN A 10 5.08 5.29 13.68
C ASN A 10 4.57 5.43 12.24
N PRO A 11 3.37 5.98 12.01
CA PRO A 11 2.79 6.09 10.66
C PRO A 11 3.67 6.82 9.64
N VAL A 12 4.51 7.76 10.08
CA VAL A 12 5.39 8.54 9.18
C VAL A 12 6.50 7.69 8.54
N ASP A 13 6.79 6.50 9.10
CA ASP A 13 7.82 5.61 8.56
C ASP A 13 7.32 4.89 7.29
N TYR A 14 6.02 4.90 7.01
CA TYR A 14 5.42 4.15 5.91
C TYR A 14 5.10 5.05 4.72
N ARG A 15 6.02 5.11 3.75
CA ARG A 15 5.95 6.02 2.60
C ARG A 15 5.09 5.52 1.45
N PHE A 16 4.89 4.21 1.31
CA PHE A 16 4.26 3.64 0.13
C PHE A 16 2.88 3.06 0.46
N ALA A 17 1.86 3.54 -0.23
CA ALA A 17 0.49 3.06 -0.10
C ALA A 17 0.15 2.14 -1.29
N VAL A 18 -0.34 0.93 -1.00
CA VAL A 18 -0.86 0.02 -2.04
C VAL A 18 -2.36 0.23 -2.17
N HIS A 19 -2.84 0.37 -3.40
CA HIS A 19 -4.26 0.41 -3.75
C HIS A 19 -4.58 -0.78 -4.67
N CYS A 20 -5.74 -1.41 -4.50
CA CYS A 20 -6.13 -2.56 -5.31
C CYS A 20 -6.62 -2.20 -6.72
N CYS A 21 -7.09 -0.95 -6.90
CA CYS A 21 -7.62 -0.41 -8.16
C CYS A 21 -8.78 -1.24 -8.72
N GLY A 22 -9.78 -1.57 -7.89
CA GLY A 22 -10.96 -2.34 -8.29
C GLY A 22 -11.76 -1.66 -9.41
N TYR A 23 -11.66 -0.34 -9.53
CA TYR A 23 -12.24 0.43 -10.64
C TYR A 23 -11.73 -0.02 -12.02
N LYS A 24 -10.52 -0.60 -12.13
CA LYS A 24 -9.98 -1.12 -13.40
C LYS A 24 -10.71 -2.36 -13.91
N LEU A 25 -11.52 -2.97 -13.06
CA LEU A 25 -12.34 -4.15 -13.35
C LEU A 25 -13.84 -3.84 -13.27
N ASP A 26 -14.22 -2.55 -13.26
CA ASP A 26 -15.60 -2.09 -13.12
C ASP A 26 -16.31 -2.59 -11.84
N LEU A 27 -15.55 -2.91 -10.78
CA LEU A 27 -16.10 -3.42 -9.52
C LEU A 27 -16.58 -2.30 -8.58
N THR A 28 -16.12 -1.08 -8.79
CA THR A 28 -16.45 0.10 -7.98
C THR A 28 -16.21 1.38 -8.78
N ASP A 29 -17.01 2.41 -8.49
CA ASP A 29 -16.88 3.76 -9.05
C ASP A 29 -16.27 4.76 -8.04
N LYS A 30 -16.02 4.33 -6.80
CA LYS A 30 -15.42 5.14 -5.75
C LYS A 30 -13.89 5.12 -5.80
N PRO A 31 -13.21 6.20 -5.39
CA PRO A 31 -11.77 6.21 -5.22
C PRO A 31 -11.30 5.09 -4.28
N ASP A 32 -10.31 4.33 -4.73
CA ASP A 32 -9.75 3.24 -3.93
C ASP A 32 -8.98 3.76 -2.73
N ARG A 33 -9.22 3.16 -1.57
CA ARG A 33 -8.44 3.42 -0.35
C ARG A 33 -7.18 2.57 -0.35
N ALA A 34 -6.15 3.04 0.34
CA ALA A 34 -4.96 2.24 0.58
C ALA A 34 -5.34 0.98 1.38
N VAL A 35 -4.96 -0.18 0.88
CA VAL A 35 -5.15 -1.49 1.52
C VAL A 35 -3.97 -1.88 2.41
N GLY A 36 -2.82 -1.21 2.24
CA GLY A 36 -1.64 -1.40 3.07
C GLY A 36 -0.65 -0.25 2.91
N LEU A 37 0.10 0.01 4.00
CA LEU A 37 1.18 0.99 4.05
C LEU A 37 2.50 0.26 4.27
N PHE A 38 3.55 0.69 3.57
CA PHE A 38 4.84 0.03 3.53
C PHE A 38 5.96 1.07 3.61
N GLU A 39 7.00 0.76 4.38
CA GLU A 39 8.23 1.57 4.44
C GLU A 39 9.02 1.47 3.12
N HIS A 40 9.03 0.28 2.48
CA HIS A 40 9.85 0.02 1.30
C HIS A 40 9.01 -0.26 0.05
N ARG A 41 9.32 0.45 -1.04
CA ARG A 41 8.67 0.31 -2.36
C ARG A 41 8.65 -1.13 -2.87
N ALA A 42 9.78 -1.84 -2.80
CA ALA A 42 9.90 -3.20 -3.33
C ALA A 42 8.94 -4.18 -2.62
N VAL A 43 8.74 -4.01 -1.30
CA VAL A 43 7.81 -4.83 -0.52
C VAL A 43 6.37 -4.51 -0.86
N ALA A 44 6.05 -3.21 -0.98
CA ALA A 44 4.73 -2.75 -1.42
C ALA A 44 4.35 -3.33 -2.79
N GLN A 45 5.29 -3.27 -3.74
CA GLN A 45 5.11 -3.81 -5.09
C GLN A 45 4.93 -5.33 -5.09
N GLN A 46 5.74 -6.04 -4.31
CA GLN A 46 5.63 -7.49 -4.20
C GLN A 46 4.29 -7.91 -3.59
N PHE A 47 3.84 -7.22 -2.53
CA PHE A 47 2.55 -7.45 -1.91
C PHE A 47 1.41 -7.22 -2.91
N GLY A 48 1.40 -6.07 -3.58
CA GLY A 48 0.39 -5.73 -4.58
C GLY A 48 0.34 -6.75 -5.71
N ARG A 49 1.50 -7.17 -6.24
CA ARG A 49 1.60 -8.20 -7.29
C ARG A 49 1.04 -9.56 -6.87
N LEU A 50 1.21 -9.96 -5.60
CA LEU A 50 0.68 -11.22 -5.09
C LEU A 50 -0.85 -11.19 -4.92
N MET A 51 -1.39 -10.04 -4.51
CA MET A 51 -2.81 -9.88 -4.21
C MET A 51 -3.65 -9.56 -5.45
N TRP A 52 -3.13 -8.69 -6.34
CA TRP A 52 -3.81 -8.22 -7.54
C TRP A 52 -2.83 -8.17 -8.71
N PRO A 53 -2.60 -9.30 -9.41
CA PRO A 53 -1.50 -9.43 -10.37
C PRO A 53 -1.42 -8.36 -11.48
N SER A 54 -2.55 -7.73 -11.82
CA SER A 54 -2.63 -6.78 -12.94
C SER A 54 -3.26 -5.43 -12.62
N THR A 55 -3.87 -5.23 -11.45
CA THR A 55 -4.67 -4.02 -11.19
C THR A 55 -4.04 -3.07 -10.20
N PHE A 56 -3.26 -3.55 -9.23
CA PHE A 56 -2.75 -2.70 -8.14
C PHE A 56 -1.93 -1.50 -8.60
N GLU A 57 -1.86 -0.50 -7.73
CA GLU A 57 -0.94 0.63 -7.84
C GLU A 57 -0.27 0.87 -6.49
N VAL A 58 0.98 1.34 -6.54
CA VAL A 58 1.71 1.82 -5.37
C VAL A 58 1.89 3.32 -5.52
N ILE A 59 1.49 4.06 -4.49
CA ILE A 59 1.61 5.52 -4.43
C ILE A 59 2.66 5.87 -3.39
N ASP A 60 3.62 6.72 -3.75
CA ASP A 60 4.46 7.42 -2.79
C ASP A 60 3.64 8.53 -2.14
N ILE A 61 3.31 8.40 -0.86
CA ILE A 61 2.41 9.34 -0.18
C ILE A 61 3.03 10.72 0.04
N VAL A 62 4.36 10.84 -0.07
CA VAL A 62 5.07 12.11 0.12
C VAL A 62 5.02 12.93 -1.17
N THR A 63 5.20 12.29 -2.33
CA THR A 63 5.20 12.97 -3.64
C THR A 63 3.85 12.93 -4.33
N GLY A 64 2.98 11.99 -3.99
CA GLY A 64 1.71 11.70 -4.67
C GLY A 64 1.87 10.91 -5.97
N GLU A 65 3.09 10.46 -6.30
CA GLU A 65 3.39 9.79 -7.57
C GLU A 65 3.20 8.27 -7.51
N LYS A 66 2.89 7.67 -8.67
CA LYS A 66 2.84 6.21 -8.84
C LYS A 66 4.26 5.65 -8.99
N VAL A 67 4.57 4.57 -8.29
CA VAL A 67 5.92 3.97 -8.26
C VAL A 67 5.97 2.47 -8.50
#